data_AF-A0AAD7MFD8-F1
#
_entry.id   AF-A0AAD7MFD8-F1
#
_cell.length_a   1.000
_cell.length_b   1.000
_cell.length_c   1.000
_cell.angle_alpha   90.00
_cell.angle_beta   90.00
_cell.angle_gamma   90.00
#
_symmetry.space_group_name_H-M   'P 1'
#
loop_
_entity.id
_entity.type
_entity.pdbx_description
1 polymer ?
#
loop_
_entity_poly.entity_id
_entity_poly.type
_entity_poly.pdbx_seq_one_letter_code
_entity_poly.pdbx_strand_id
1 'polypeptide(L)'
;MPVGLVWDSVNWSCSYDSIFTPLGHLWRHDRETWGPILTRLHPLWSVWCEFMASDGDQPEIARNNVRRRLTWADPIKFPLGPTRVALDNLLNAVANPDAAGKAIVYCEQC
;
A
#
# COMPACT_ATOMS: atom_id res chain seq x y z
N MET A 1 20.63 -2.74 -6.28
CA MET A 1 19.53 -2.99 -5.30
C MET A 1 18.21 -3.00 -6.06
N PRO A 2 17.22 -3.82 -5.67
CA PRO A 2 15.91 -3.78 -6.30
C PRO A 2 15.25 -2.41 -6.08
N VAL A 3 14.47 -1.94 -7.07
CA VAL A 3 13.83 -0.60 -7.09
C VAL A 3 12.49 -0.61 -6.32
N GLY A 4 12.30 -1.53 -5.38
CA GLY A 4 11.03 -1.73 -4.68
C GLY A 4 11.17 -2.45 -3.35
N LEU A 5 10.01 -2.70 -2.72
CA LEU A 5 9.93 -3.40 -1.45
C LEU A 5 10.48 -4.82 -1.53
N VAL A 6 11.22 -5.24 -0.51
CA VAL A 6 11.68 -6.62 -0.39
C VAL A 6 10.50 -7.52 -0.03
N TRP A 7 10.33 -8.58 -0.82
CA TRP A 7 9.32 -9.61 -0.59
C TRP A 7 9.83 -10.60 0.45
N ASP A 8 8.99 -10.89 1.45
CA ASP A 8 9.15 -12.11 2.24
C ASP A 8 8.39 -13.25 1.56
N SER A 9 8.99 -14.44 1.49
CA SER A 9 8.40 -15.61 0.81
C SER A 9 7.25 -16.25 1.61
N VAL A 10 6.94 -15.71 2.79
CA VAL A 10 6.01 -16.30 3.76
C VAL A 10 4.64 -15.65 3.65
N ASN A 11 4.60 -14.33 3.46
CA ASN A 11 3.40 -13.52 3.44
C ASN A 11 3.35 -12.70 2.15
N TRP A 12 2.61 -13.21 1.18
CA TRP A 12 2.53 -12.60 -0.14
C TRP A 12 1.99 -11.17 -0.02
N SER A 13 2.76 -10.23 -0.55
CA SER A 13 2.51 -8.79 -0.42
C SER A 13 2.30 -8.10 -1.77
N CYS A 14 2.17 -8.84 -2.87
CA CYS A 14 2.12 -8.29 -4.23
C CYS A 14 1.15 -7.12 -4.42
N SER A 15 -0.08 -7.23 -3.93
CA SER A 15 -1.07 -6.16 -4.03
C SER A 15 -0.70 -4.94 -3.19
N TYR A 16 -0.12 -5.16 -2.00
CA TYR A 16 0.44 -4.09 -1.19
C TYR A 16 1.60 -3.41 -1.90
N ASP A 17 2.55 -4.17 -2.41
CA ASP A 17 3.73 -3.63 -3.06
C ASP A 17 3.40 -2.85 -4.33
N SER A 18 2.32 -3.23 -5.03
CA SER A 18 1.81 -2.53 -6.21
C SER A 18 1.30 -1.11 -5.89
N ILE A 19 0.84 -0.86 -4.66
CA ILE A 19 0.33 0.45 -4.21
C ILE A 19 1.39 1.21 -3.39
N PHE A 20 1.97 0.53 -2.41
CA PHE A 20 2.85 1.15 -1.40
C PHE A 20 4.23 1.49 -1.96
N THR A 21 4.74 0.73 -2.94
CA THR A 21 6.03 1.06 -3.58
C THR A 21 5.99 2.41 -4.30
N PRO A 22 5.11 2.65 -5.30
CA PRO A 22 5.09 3.92 -6.01
C PRO A 22 4.72 5.10 -5.11
N LEU A 23 3.73 4.96 -4.23
CA LEU A 23 3.34 6.03 -3.30
C LEU A 23 4.42 6.32 -2.27
N GLY A 24 5.13 5.29 -1.81
CA GLY A 24 6.26 5.48 -0.91
C GLY A 24 7.46 6.14 -1.58
N HIS A 25 7.71 5.87 -2.87
CA HIS A 25 8.71 6.61 -3.65
C HIS A 25 8.35 8.09 -3.81
N LEU A 26 7.08 8.40 -4.12
CA LEU A 26 6.61 9.80 -4.17
C LEU A 26 6.79 10.50 -2.83
N TRP A 27 6.38 9.85 -1.74
CA TRP A 27 6.55 10.39 -0.40
C TRP A 27 8.01 10.66 -0.04
N ARG A 28 8.93 9.75 -0.37
CA ARG A 28 10.36 9.94 -0.11
C ARG A 28 10.98 11.04 -0.95
N HIS A 29 10.48 11.25 -2.16
CA HIS A 29 10.94 12.30 -3.05
C HIS A 29 10.62 13.70 -2.51
N ASP A 30 9.40 13.90 -2.00
CA ASP A 30 8.97 15.16 -1.38
C ASP A 30 7.96 14.91 -0.26
N ARG A 31 8.48 14.83 0.97
CA ARG A 31 7.68 14.49 2.17
C ARG A 31 6.68 15.58 2.54
N GLU A 32 7.05 16.84 2.33
CA GLU A 32 6.22 18.00 2.70
C GLU A 32 5.00 18.11 1.80
N THR A 33 5.16 17.82 0.51
CA THR A 33 4.05 17.79 -0.44
C THR A 33 3.20 16.52 -0.29
N TRP A 34 3.84 15.35 -0.32
CA TRP A 34 3.10 14.08 -0.44
C TRP A 34 2.55 13.57 0.89
N GLY A 35 3.16 13.88 2.04
CA GLY A 35 2.65 13.46 3.36
C GLY A 35 1.22 13.93 3.63
N PRO A 36 0.91 15.23 3.51
CA PRO A 36 -0.45 15.75 3.65
C PRO A 36 -1.42 15.19 2.60
N ILE A 37 -0.97 15.03 1.35
CA ILE A 37 -1.81 14.48 0.26
C ILE A 37 -2.20 13.04 0.57
N LEU A 38 -1.25 12.17 0.92
CA LEU A 38 -1.49 10.78 1.28
C LEU A 38 -2.37 10.68 2.53
N THR A 39 -2.13 11.50 3.55
CA THR A 39 -2.97 11.53 4.76
C THR A 39 -4.42 11.91 4.46
N ARG A 40 -4.64 12.82 3.50
CA ARG A 40 -6.00 13.17 3.03
C ARG A 40 -6.64 12.05 2.19
N LEU A 41 -5.83 11.23 1.50
CA LEU A 41 -6.33 10.08 0.73
C LEU A 41 -6.97 9.02 1.62
N HIS A 42 -6.37 8.73 2.79
CA HIS A 42 -6.96 7.83 3.79
C HIS A 42 -6.15 7.89 5.12
N PRO A 43 -6.76 7.73 6.30
CA PRO A 43 -6.05 7.72 7.59
C PRO A 43 -4.96 6.64 7.73
N LEU A 44 -5.05 5.53 6.99
CA LEU A 44 -3.99 4.50 7.00
C LEU A 44 -2.65 5.03 6.46
N TRP A 45 -2.67 6.09 5.66
CA TRP A 45 -1.44 6.72 5.19
C TRP A 45 -0.75 7.54 6.27
N SER A 46 -1.47 8.12 7.23
CA SER A 46 -0.81 8.81 8.35
C SER A 46 0.01 7.80 9.16
N VAL A 47 -0.57 6.63 9.42
CA VAL A 47 0.08 5.49 10.07
C VAL A 47 1.33 5.07 9.30
N TRP A 48 1.20 4.92 7.98
CA TRP A 48 2.34 4.54 7.14
C TRP A 48 3.45 5.60 7.19
N CYS A 49 3.12 6.89 7.07
CA CYS A 49 4.08 8.00 7.12
C CYS A 49 4.77 8.09 8.49
N GLU A 50 4.03 7.89 9.59
CA GLU A 50 4.57 7.86 10.95
C GLU A 50 5.62 6.75 11.11
N PHE A 51 5.32 5.53 10.65
CA PHE A 51 6.28 4.42 10.70
C PHE A 51 7.49 4.66 9.80
N MET A 52 7.29 5.22 8.61
CA MET A 52 8.40 5.59 7.74
C MET A 52 9.34 6.62 8.37
N ALA A 53 8.77 7.56 9.13
CA ALA A 53 9.53 8.58 9.86
C ALA A 53 10.25 8.01 11.10
N SER A 54 9.65 7.05 11.80
CA SER A 54 10.24 6.46 13.03
C SER A 54 11.28 5.38 12.76
N ASP A 55 11.06 4.54 11.74
CA ASP A 55 11.83 3.31 11.52
C ASP A 55 13.00 3.49 10.54
N GLY A 56 13.39 4.75 10.27
CA GLY A 56 14.55 5.06 9.44
C GLY A 56 14.38 4.68 7.96
N ASP A 57 13.21 4.97 7.38
CA ASP A 57 12.90 4.68 5.97
C ASP A 57 12.86 3.18 5.65
N GLN A 58 12.19 2.37 6.50
CA GLN A 58 11.95 0.94 6.28
C GLN A 58 10.53 0.68 5.76
N PRO A 59 10.31 0.82 4.43
CA PRO A 59 8.97 0.76 3.84
C PRO A 59 8.32 -0.63 3.96
N GLU A 60 9.09 -1.70 4.13
CA GLU A 60 8.58 -3.04 4.45
C GLU A 60 7.93 -3.09 5.82
N ILE A 61 8.51 -2.43 6.83
CA ILE A 61 7.93 -2.37 8.18
C ILE A 61 6.65 -1.53 8.16
N ALA A 62 6.68 -0.35 7.54
CA ALA A 62 5.51 0.51 7.41
C ALA A 62 4.37 -0.19 6.65
N ARG A 63 4.65 -0.88 5.54
CA ARG A 63 3.69 -1.74 4.81
C ARG A 63 3.15 -2.83 5.73
N ASN A 64 4.01 -3.57 6.43
CA ASN A 64 3.60 -4.69 7.26
C ASN A 64 2.73 -4.24 8.45
N ASN A 65 2.96 -3.05 8.98
CA ASN A 65 2.09 -2.42 9.96
C ASN A 65 0.69 -2.15 9.42
N VAL A 66 0.58 -1.55 8.24
CA VAL A 66 -0.74 -1.33 7.60
C VAL A 66 -1.41 -2.66 7.30
N ARG A 67 -0.68 -3.65 6.78
CA ARG A 67 -1.20 -5.01 6.53
C ARG A 67 -1.77 -5.63 7.81
N ARG A 68 -1.05 -5.56 8.93
CA ARG A 68 -1.54 -6.06 10.23
C ARG A 68 -2.85 -5.38 10.67
N ARG A 69 -2.98 -4.06 10.47
CA ARG A 69 -4.21 -3.34 10.82
C ARG A 69 -5.40 -3.79 9.95
N LEU A 70 -5.17 -3.97 8.65
CA LEU A 70 -6.21 -4.45 7.73
C LEU A 70 -6.59 -5.91 8.03
N THR A 71 -5.62 -6.80 8.28
CA THR A 71 -5.89 -8.18 8.71
C THR A 71 -6.67 -8.23 10.02
N TRP A 72 -6.34 -7.37 10.99
CA TRP A 72 -7.06 -7.32 12.27
C TRP A 72 -8.51 -6.87 12.08
N ALA A 73 -8.77 -5.94 11.16
CA ALA A 73 -10.11 -5.47 10.85
C ALA A 73 -10.95 -6.51 10.09
N ASP A 74 -10.35 -7.18 9.10
CA ASP A 74 -11.01 -8.21 8.31
C ASP A 74 -9.98 -9.26 7.81
N PRO A 75 -9.78 -10.36 8.54
CA PRO A 75 -8.77 -11.36 8.18
C PRO A 75 -9.17 -12.22 6.98
N ILE A 76 -10.45 -12.23 6.60
CA ILE A 76 -10.94 -12.96 5.42
C ILE A 76 -10.62 -12.14 4.16
N LYS A 77 -10.84 -10.83 4.21
CA LYS A 77 -10.56 -9.93 3.09
C LYS A 77 -9.08 -9.56 2.96
N PHE A 78 -8.36 -9.50 4.08
CA PHE A 78 -6.94 -9.14 4.15
C PHE A 78 -6.11 -10.21 4.88
N PRO A 79 -6.03 -11.45 4.35
CA PRO A 79 -5.30 -12.53 4.99
C PRO A 79 -3.78 -12.28 5.02
N LEU A 80 -3.12 -12.90 6.01
CA LEU A 80 -1.68 -13.10 6.03
C LEU A 80 -1.33 -14.46 5.41
N GLY A 81 -0.05 -14.65 5.07
CA GLY A 81 0.42 -15.88 4.43
C GLY A 81 0.34 -15.85 2.90
N PRO A 82 0.26 -17.02 2.24
CA PRO A 82 0.30 -17.13 0.78
C PRO A 82 -1.05 -16.83 0.10
N THR A 83 -2.07 -16.43 0.87
CA THR A 83 -3.38 -16.07 0.31
C THR A 83 -3.31 -14.69 -0.33
N ARG A 84 -3.82 -14.58 -1.57
CA ARG A 84 -3.80 -13.32 -2.33
C ARG A 84 -4.84 -12.34 -1.79
N VAL A 85 -4.48 -11.06 -1.82
CA VAL A 85 -5.41 -9.95 -1.60
C VAL A 85 -5.78 -9.35 -2.96
N ALA A 86 -7.07 -9.17 -3.23
CA ALA A 86 -7.49 -8.51 -4.46
C ALA A 86 -7.07 -7.02 -4.44
N LEU A 87 -6.47 -6.53 -5.52
CA LEU A 87 -5.90 -5.18 -5.58
C LEU A 87 -6.98 -4.10 -5.40
N ASP A 88 -8.16 -4.32 -5.95
CA ASP A 88 -9.34 -3.46 -5.79
C ASP A 88 -9.84 -3.42 -4.34
N ASN A 89 -9.88 -4.58 -3.67
CA ASN A 89 -10.21 -4.63 -2.24
C ASN A 89 -9.22 -3.83 -1.40
N LEU A 90 -7.92 -3.90 -1.74
CA LEU A 90 -6.90 -3.12 -1.04
C LEU A 90 -7.02 -1.64 -1.34
N LEU A 91 -7.17 -1.25 -2.61
CA LEU A 91 -7.31 0.15 -3.02
C LEU A 91 -8.50 0.81 -2.31
N ASN A 92 -9.65 0.14 -2.27
CA ASN A 92 -10.84 0.63 -1.56
C ASN A 92 -10.65 0.74 -0.04
N ALA A 93 -9.66 0.06 0.54
CA ALA A 93 -9.35 0.13 1.96
C ALA A 93 -8.31 1.20 2.32
N VAL A 94 -7.53 1.66 1.34
CA VAL A 94 -6.45 2.65 1.53
C VAL A 94 -6.64 3.95 0.75
N ALA A 95 -7.78 4.11 0.09
CA ALA A 95 -8.16 5.33 -0.60
C ALA A 95 -9.63 5.64 -0.34
N ASN A 96 -9.96 6.93 -0.21
CA ASN A 96 -11.34 7.39 -0.18
C ASN A 96 -12.01 7.08 -1.54
N PRO A 97 -13.34 6.86 -1.57
CA PRO A 97 -14.07 6.54 -2.81
C PRO A 97 -13.88 7.57 -3.93
N ASP A 98 -13.74 8.85 -3.56
CA ASP A 98 -13.56 9.94 -4.52
C ASP A 98 -12.13 10.04 -5.10
N ALA A 99 -11.20 9.25 -4.55
CA ALA A 99 -9.79 9.32 -4.90
C ALA A 99 -9.26 8.08 -5.63
N ALA A 100 -10.09 7.04 -5.76
CA ALA A 100 -9.74 5.80 -6.43
C ALA A 100 -10.75 5.49 -7.55
N GLY A 101 -10.24 5.12 -8.72
CA GLY A 101 -11.03 4.70 -9.86
C GLY A 101 -10.45 3.46 -10.51
N LYS A 102 -11.30 2.68 -11.18
CA LYS A 102 -10.89 1.51 -11.97
C LYS A 102 -11.30 1.72 -13.41
N ALA A 103 -10.34 1.64 -14.32
CA ALA A 103 -10.57 1.56 -15.75
C ALA A 103 -9.98 0.24 -16.25
N ILE A 104 -10.70 -0.45 -17.14
CA ILE A 104 -10.21 -1.64 -17.83
C ILE A 104 -10.09 -1.27 -19.29
N VAL A 105 -8.88 -1.44 -19.84
CA VAL A 105 -8.60 -1.22 -21.25
C VAL A 105 -8.41 -2.58 -21.90
N TYR A 106 -9.16 -2.86 -22.95
CA TYR A 106 -9.04 -4.09 -23.73
C TYR A 106 -8.22 -3.79 -24.98
N CYS A 107 -7.27 -4.66 -25.32
CA CYS A 107 -6.57 -4.60 -26.59
C CYS A 107 -7.45 -5.26 -27.65
N GLU A 108 -7.91 -4.48 -28.64
CA GLU A 108 -8.75 -5.02 -29.72
C GLU A 108 -7.95 -5.73 -30.82
N GLN A 109 -6.62 -5.53 -30.86
CA GLN A 109 -5.70 -6.18 -31.79
C GLN A 109 -4.38 -6.51 -31.09
N CYS A 110 -4.17 -7.79 -30.79
CA CYS A 110 -2.98 -8.32 -30.11
C CYS A 110 -1.90 -8.77 -31.10
#